data_AF-S4P1F4-F1
#
_entry.id   AF-S4P1F4-F1
#
_cell.length_a   1.000
_cell.length_b   1.000
_cell.length_c   1.000
_cell.angle_alpha   90.00
_cell.angle_beta   90.00
_cell.angle_gamma   90.00
#
_symmetry.space_group_name_H-M   'P 1'
#
loop_
_entity.id
_entity.type
_entity.pdbx_description
1 polymer ?
#
loop_
_entity_poly.entity_id
_entity_poly.type
_entity_poly.pdbx_seq_one_letter_code
_entity_poly.pdbx_strand_id
1 'polypeptide(L)'
;MIAFSSTSCSSESVPSSKMEKEVQCNLKNEVEKLSLTDSQPSAPTMEERNLPAQKILQLDFMYQATITHVDGLSFWIITEDFQDAHNLMRDMNEYYRENTQDLSLDEMMSLTYCAFYEVDSDCFYRAFFIRLTEEDMSIAEVFLVDIGETCCAPT
;
A
#
# COMPACT_ATOMS: atom_id res chain seq x y z
N MET A 1 14.85 10.57 0.37
CA MET A 1 15.75 9.44 0.67
C MET A 1 14.90 8.30 1.21
N ILE A 2 14.58 7.33 0.37
CA ILE A 2 13.63 6.24 0.65
C ILE A 2 14.48 4.97 0.94
N ALA A 3 14.38 4.36 2.12
CA ALA A 3 15.26 3.27 2.57
C ALA A 3 14.55 1.92 2.86
N PHE A 4 14.44 0.94 1.92
CA PHE A 4 13.64 -0.29 2.14
C PHE A 4 14.28 -1.64 1.88
N SER A 5 13.77 -2.64 2.61
CA SER A 5 14.05 -4.05 2.43
C SER A 5 12.92 -4.78 1.70
N SER A 6 13.30 -5.52 0.65
CA SER A 6 12.62 -6.65 -0.04
C SER A 6 11.71 -6.36 -1.25
N THR A 7 11.94 -7.17 -2.29
CA THR A 7 11.52 -7.05 -3.70
C THR A 7 10.48 -8.10 -4.09
N SER A 8 9.43 -7.78 -4.87
CA SER A 8 8.83 -8.71 -5.85
C SER A 8 7.74 -8.10 -6.77
N CYS A 9 7.97 -8.24 -8.08
CA CYS A 9 7.14 -7.80 -9.22
C CYS A 9 5.89 -8.65 -9.47
N SER A 10 4.87 -8.04 -10.11
CA SER A 10 3.90 -8.75 -10.97
C SER A 10 3.43 -7.84 -12.11
N SER A 11 3.66 -8.30 -13.33
CA SER A 11 3.22 -7.68 -14.58
C SER A 11 1.84 -8.21 -14.96
N GLU A 12 0.88 -7.36 -15.32
CA GLU A 12 -0.09 -7.67 -16.39
C GLU A 12 -0.86 -6.42 -16.85
N SER A 13 -0.96 -6.31 -18.17
CA SER A 13 -1.58 -5.23 -18.96
C SER A 13 -3.05 -5.56 -19.29
N VAL A 14 -3.94 -4.57 -19.30
CA VAL A 14 -5.31 -4.72 -19.84
C VAL A 14 -5.57 -3.65 -20.92
N PRO A 15 -6.10 -4.00 -22.11
CA PRO A 15 -6.41 -3.03 -23.16
C PRO A 15 -7.69 -2.24 -22.86
N SER A 16 -7.69 -0.96 -23.23
CA SER A 16 -8.86 -0.09 -23.13
C SER A 16 -9.90 -0.36 -24.23
N SER A 17 -11.18 -0.46 -23.87
CA SER A 17 -12.27 -0.10 -24.78
C SER A 17 -13.45 0.51 -24.02
N LYS A 18 -13.86 1.70 -24.46
CA LYS A 18 -15.00 2.49 -23.99
C LYS A 18 -16.34 1.79 -24.27
N MET A 19 -17.28 1.83 -23.32
CA MET A 19 -18.69 2.25 -23.53
C MET A 19 -19.46 2.29 -22.21
N GLU A 20 -20.22 3.36 -22.02
CA GLU A 20 -21.11 3.66 -20.89
C GLU A 20 -22.33 2.73 -20.86
N LYS A 21 -22.74 2.25 -19.66
CA LYS A 21 -24.11 2.36 -19.10
C LYS A 21 -24.30 1.51 -17.83
N GLU A 22 -24.91 2.15 -16.83
CA GLU A 22 -25.66 1.66 -15.65
C GLU A 22 -25.27 0.31 -15.05
N VAL A 23 -24.52 0.38 -13.95
CA VAL A 23 -24.18 -0.78 -13.11
C VAL A 23 -25.21 -0.91 -11.99
N GLN A 24 -26.18 -1.81 -12.21
CA GLN A 24 -27.04 -2.35 -11.16
C GLN A 24 -26.44 -3.71 -10.74
N CYS A 25 -25.59 -3.74 -9.71
CA CYS A 25 -24.95 -4.98 -9.25
C CYS A 25 -25.95 -5.87 -8.48
N ASN A 26 -26.60 -6.81 -9.18
CA ASN A 26 -27.25 -7.96 -8.55
C ASN A 26 -26.19 -9.02 -8.21
N LEU A 27 -25.66 -8.96 -6.98
CA LEU A 27 -24.60 -9.83 -6.47
C LEU A 27 -25.17 -11.12 -5.85
N LYS A 28 -25.94 -11.88 -6.62
CA LYS A 28 -26.42 -13.23 -6.25
C LYS A 28 -26.44 -14.10 -7.50
N ASN A 29 -25.36 -14.85 -7.74
CA ASN A 29 -25.35 -16.21 -8.36
C ASN A 29 -24.00 -16.70 -8.94
N GLU A 30 -22.84 -16.13 -8.61
CA GLU A 30 -21.54 -16.66 -9.10
C GLU A 30 -20.65 -17.29 -8.01
N VAL A 31 -21.20 -18.22 -7.22
CA VAL A 31 -20.42 -18.99 -6.23
C VAL A 31 -20.18 -20.46 -6.66
N GLU A 32 -20.63 -20.90 -7.84
CA GLU A 32 -20.61 -22.33 -8.19
C GLU A 32 -19.84 -22.72 -9.46
N LYS A 33 -18.80 -21.96 -9.87
CA LYS A 33 -18.03 -22.38 -11.05
C LYS A 33 -16.55 -22.07 -11.03
N LEU A 34 -15.83 -22.59 -10.04
CA LEU A 34 -14.38 -22.74 -10.09
C LEU A 34 -13.97 -24.14 -9.60
N SER A 35 -14.24 -25.16 -10.42
CA SER A 35 -13.56 -26.46 -10.30
C SER A 35 -12.27 -26.39 -11.13
N LEU A 36 -11.13 -26.20 -10.47
CA LEU A 36 -9.81 -26.26 -11.10
C LEU A 36 -9.30 -27.70 -11.06
N THR A 37 -9.23 -28.36 -12.22
CA THR A 37 -8.53 -29.63 -12.40
C THR A 37 -7.02 -29.40 -12.50
N ASP A 38 -6.28 -30.20 -11.73
CA ASP A 38 -4.82 -30.33 -11.68
C ASP A 38 -4.13 -30.37 -13.04
N SER A 39 -3.14 -29.49 -13.24
CA SER A 39 -1.95 -29.74 -14.05
C SER A 39 -0.91 -28.64 -13.76
N GLN A 40 0.05 -28.97 -12.89
CA GLN A 40 1.26 -28.16 -12.61
C GLN A 40 2.07 -27.85 -13.89
N PRO A 41 2.84 -26.76 -13.89
CA PRO A 41 4.24 -26.87 -13.51
C PRO A 41 4.53 -26.05 -12.25
N SER A 42 5.18 -26.69 -11.27
CA SER A 42 5.78 -26.14 -10.04
C SER A 42 5.65 -24.63 -9.86
N ALA A 43 4.61 -24.23 -9.13
CA ALA A 43 4.45 -22.87 -8.62
C ALA A 43 5.72 -22.46 -7.85
N PRO A 44 6.18 -21.19 -7.99
CA PRO A 44 7.12 -20.65 -7.02
C PRO A 44 6.48 -20.82 -5.65
N THR A 45 7.24 -21.39 -4.71
CA THR A 45 6.87 -21.44 -3.29
C THR A 45 6.26 -20.09 -2.92
N MET A 46 5.02 -20.08 -2.42
CA MET A 46 4.40 -18.89 -1.85
C MET A 46 5.37 -18.35 -0.80
N GLU A 47 6.25 -17.44 -1.19
CA GLU A 47 6.84 -16.51 -0.25
C GLU A 47 5.65 -15.79 0.36
N GLU A 48 5.44 -16.00 1.65
CA GLU A 48 4.41 -15.36 2.44
C GLU A 48 4.57 -13.85 2.27
N ARG A 49 3.84 -13.28 1.32
CA ARG A 49 3.73 -11.83 1.16
C ARG A 49 3.02 -11.34 2.41
N ASN A 50 3.82 -10.88 3.38
CA ASN A 50 3.35 -10.29 4.62
C ASN A 50 2.67 -8.96 4.30
N LEU A 51 1.41 -9.02 3.87
CA LEU A 51 0.56 -7.85 3.82
C LEU A 51 0.43 -7.29 5.24
N PRO A 52 0.43 -5.96 5.41
CA PRO A 52 0.16 -5.37 6.71
C PRO A 52 -1.20 -5.90 7.20
N ALA A 53 -1.27 -6.28 8.47
CA ALA A 53 -2.50 -6.79 9.05
C ALA A 53 -3.62 -5.76 8.89
N GLN A 54 -4.74 -6.16 8.29
CA GLN A 54 -5.90 -5.29 8.10
C GLN A 54 -7.03 -5.72 9.03
N LYS A 55 -7.58 -4.74 9.76
CA LYS A 55 -8.77 -4.95 10.57
C LYS A 55 -10.01 -4.78 9.72
N ILE A 56 -10.80 -5.86 9.60
CA ILE A 56 -12.12 -5.79 8.96
C ILE A 56 -13.11 -5.22 9.98
N LEU A 57 -13.66 -4.04 9.70
CA LEU A 57 -14.70 -3.44 10.51
C LEU A 57 -16.02 -4.17 10.28
N GLN A 58 -16.71 -4.48 11.38
CA GLN A 58 -18.05 -5.06 11.35
C GLN A 58 -19.10 -3.99 11.01
N LEU A 59 -20.09 -4.39 10.19
CA LEU A 59 -21.30 -3.61 9.94
C LEU A 59 -22.11 -3.45 11.23
N ASP A 60 -22.88 -2.37 11.31
CA ASP A 60 -23.77 -2.05 12.44
C ASP A 60 -23.07 -1.90 13.80
N PHE A 61 -21.74 -1.70 13.79
CA PHE A 61 -20.96 -1.42 14.99
C PHE A 61 -20.50 0.05 15.01
N MET A 62 -20.61 0.70 16.17
CA MET A 62 -20.09 2.05 16.37
C MET A 62 -18.63 2.00 16.80
N TYR A 63 -17.76 2.61 16.01
CA TYR A 63 -16.35 2.77 16.34
C TYR A 63 -16.09 4.21 16.79
N GLN A 64 -15.36 4.37 17.88
CA GLN A 64 -14.67 5.62 18.14
C GLN A 64 -13.50 5.71 17.15
N ALA A 65 -13.42 6.83 16.45
CA ALA A 65 -12.43 7.02 15.41
C ALA A 65 -11.99 8.48 15.35
N THR A 66 -10.78 8.70 14.86
CA THR A 66 -10.28 10.05 14.56
C THR A 66 -9.99 10.15 13.09
N ILE A 67 -10.44 11.24 12.47
CA ILE A 67 -10.18 11.55 11.07
C ILE A 67 -8.73 12.03 10.95
N THR A 68 -7.95 11.35 10.12
CA THR A 68 -6.53 11.69 9.86
C THR A 68 -6.36 12.51 8.59
N HIS A 69 -7.14 12.20 7.55
CA HIS A 69 -7.08 12.90 6.27
C HIS A 69 -8.46 12.96 5.62
N VAL A 70 -8.70 14.03 4.84
CA VAL A 70 -9.94 14.25 4.09
C VAL A 70 -9.57 14.68 2.68
N ASP A 71 -10.02 13.92 1.68
CA ASP A 71 -9.87 14.22 0.26
C ASP A 71 -11.25 14.19 -0.42
N GLY A 72 -11.83 15.38 -0.58
CA GLY A 72 -13.15 15.55 -1.18
C GLY A 72 -14.26 14.81 -0.42
N LEU A 73 -14.73 13.69 -1.00
CA LEU A 73 -15.77 12.84 -0.40
C LEU A 73 -15.19 11.62 0.33
N SER A 74 -13.88 11.40 0.23
CA SER A 74 -13.15 10.32 0.88
C SER A 74 -12.46 10.84 2.14
N PHE A 75 -12.36 9.99 3.15
CA PHE A 75 -11.63 10.31 4.37
C PHE A 75 -11.03 9.05 4.98
N TRP A 76 -9.97 9.23 5.76
CA TRP A 76 -9.24 8.18 6.44
C TRP A 76 -9.38 8.35 7.94
N ILE A 77 -9.45 7.22 8.64
CA ILE A 77 -9.64 7.17 10.08
C ILE A 77 -8.70 6.19 10.75
N ILE A 78 -8.33 6.50 11.99
CA ILE A 78 -7.74 5.55 12.93
C ILE A 78 -8.80 5.16 13.95
N THR A 79 -9.01 3.86 14.12
CA THR A 79 -9.93 3.28 15.13
C THR A 79 -9.19 2.65 16.32
N GLU A 80 -7.86 2.67 16.28
CA GLU A 80 -6.96 2.05 17.25
C GLU A 80 -6.50 3.05 18.31
N ASP A 81 -5.86 2.57 19.37
CA ASP A 81 -5.22 3.43 20.36
C ASP A 81 -4.07 4.19 19.70
N PHE A 82 -4.14 5.53 19.75
CA PHE A 82 -3.07 6.41 19.27
C PHE A 82 -1.72 6.08 19.89
N GLN A 83 -1.70 5.55 21.11
CA GLN A 83 -0.46 5.19 21.78
C GLN A 83 0.28 4.07 21.06
N ASP A 84 -0.43 3.08 20.53
CA ASP A 84 0.16 1.95 19.81
C ASP A 84 0.73 2.40 18.47
N ALA A 85 -0.04 3.17 17.71
CA ALA A 85 0.42 3.77 16.45
C ALA A 85 1.64 4.70 16.67
N HIS A 86 1.61 5.51 17.73
CA HIS A 86 2.71 6.38 18.09
C HIS A 86 3.97 5.59 18.50
N ASN A 87 3.82 4.52 19.29
CA ASN A 87 4.96 3.67 19.67
C ASN A 87 5.58 3.01 18.44
N LEU A 88 4.76 2.45 17.53
CA LEU A 88 5.25 1.89 16.28
C LEU A 88 6.00 2.92 15.45
N MET A 89 5.44 4.12 15.31
CA MET A 89 6.05 5.21 14.56
C MET A 89 7.40 5.60 15.15
N ARG A 90 7.49 5.72 16.48
CA ARG A 90 8.74 6.04 17.19
C ARG A 90 9.80 4.97 16.94
N ASP A 91 9.47 3.70 17.15
CA ASP A 91 10.42 2.59 17.03
C ASP A 91 10.92 2.44 15.57
N MET A 92 10.02 2.65 14.60
CA MET A 92 10.37 2.70 13.18
C MET A 92 11.31 3.87 12.85
N ASN A 93 11.03 5.06 13.38
CA ASN A 93 11.86 6.25 13.16
C ASN A 93 13.27 6.08 13.74
N GLU A 94 13.38 5.49 14.93
CA GLU A 94 14.67 5.16 15.54
C GLU A 94 15.45 4.19 14.67
N TYR A 95 14.81 3.11 14.22
CA TYR A 95 15.45 2.12 13.35
C TYR A 95 15.95 2.71 12.04
N TYR A 96 15.10 3.41 11.28
CA TYR A 96 15.48 3.89 9.95
C TYR A 96 16.45 5.06 9.98
N ARG A 97 16.55 5.82 11.08
CA ARG A 97 17.62 6.82 11.25
C ARG A 97 19.01 6.21 11.25
N GLU A 98 19.15 5.00 11.78
CA GLU A 98 20.44 4.31 11.88
C GLU A 98 20.69 3.33 10.73
N ASN A 99 19.64 2.94 10.00
CA ASN A 99 19.67 1.84 9.02
C ASN A 99 19.21 2.26 7.61
N THR A 100 19.46 3.51 7.20
CA THR A 100 19.16 3.96 5.83
C THR A 100 20.02 3.23 4.81
N GLN A 101 19.40 2.82 3.69
CA GLN A 101 20.08 2.21 2.56
C GLN A 101 19.63 2.89 1.27
N ASP A 102 20.57 3.15 0.37
CA ASP A 102 20.28 3.63 -0.97
C ASP A 102 19.82 2.46 -1.84
N LEU A 103 18.70 2.65 -2.53
CA LEU A 103 18.14 1.65 -3.44
C LEU A 103 18.40 2.04 -4.90
N SER A 104 18.69 1.05 -5.72
CA SER A 104 18.65 1.22 -7.17
C SER A 104 17.20 1.38 -7.67
N LEU A 105 17.03 1.95 -8.86
CA LEU A 105 15.72 2.07 -9.50
C LEU A 105 15.02 0.71 -9.66
N ASP A 106 15.76 -0.33 -10.04
CA ASP A 106 15.23 -1.68 -10.23
C ASP A 106 14.70 -2.27 -8.91
N GLU A 107 15.44 -2.06 -7.81
CA GLU A 107 15.01 -2.49 -6.48
C GLU A 107 13.75 -1.73 -6.04
N MET A 108 13.72 -0.41 -6.22
CA MET A 108 12.57 0.42 -5.87
C MET A 108 11.32 0.04 -6.66
N MET A 109 11.45 -0.23 -7.96
CA MET A 109 10.33 -0.64 -8.83
C MET A 109 9.74 -2.01 -8.44
N SER A 110 10.48 -2.81 -7.68
CA SER A 110 10.01 -4.09 -7.17
C SER A 110 9.34 -4.00 -5.78
N LEU A 111 9.32 -2.81 -5.17
CA LEU A 111 8.71 -2.61 -3.84
C LEU A 111 7.19 -2.62 -3.92
N THR A 112 6.57 -3.18 -2.89
CA THR A 112 5.14 -2.98 -2.60
C THR A 112 4.96 -2.01 -1.44
N TYR A 113 5.72 -2.21 -0.36
CA TYR A 113 5.72 -1.35 0.82
C TYR A 113 7.10 -0.76 1.05
N CYS A 114 7.09 0.45 1.56
CA CYS A 114 8.26 1.23 1.88
C CYS A 114 8.01 2.07 3.14
N ALA A 115 9.00 2.80 3.58
CA ALA A 115 8.99 3.80 4.64
C ALA A 115 9.52 5.13 4.10
N PHE A 116 8.58 5.99 3.83
CA PHE A 116 8.84 7.27 3.23
C PHE A 116 9.52 8.20 4.24
N TYR A 117 10.68 8.76 3.88
CA TYR A 117 11.30 9.83 4.66
C TYR A 117 10.78 11.19 4.19
N GLU A 118 10.12 11.90 5.09
CA GLU A 118 9.65 13.26 4.89
C GLU A 118 10.67 14.25 5.46
N VAL A 119 11.20 15.11 4.60
CA VAL A 119 12.28 16.04 4.95
C VAL A 119 11.81 17.12 5.93
N ASP A 120 10.59 17.61 5.78
CA ASP A 120 10.07 18.73 6.57
C ASP A 120 9.78 18.35 8.02
N SER A 121 9.35 17.10 8.25
CA SER A 121 9.06 16.58 9.58
C SER A 121 10.22 15.79 10.20
N ASP A 122 11.30 15.52 9.45
CA ASP A 122 12.40 14.64 9.87
C ASP A 122 11.90 13.28 10.39
N CYS A 123 10.91 12.73 9.67
CA CYS A 123 10.20 11.52 10.06
C CYS A 123 10.09 10.51 8.92
N PHE A 124 10.14 9.24 9.29
CA PHE A 124 9.80 8.10 8.45
C PHE A 124 8.33 7.73 8.67
N TYR A 125 7.64 7.36 7.59
CA TYR A 125 6.24 6.91 7.59
C TYR A 125 6.11 5.60 6.83
N ARG A 126 5.24 4.69 7.25
CA ARG A 126 4.91 3.51 6.44
C ARG A 126 4.16 3.95 5.18
N ALA A 127 4.59 3.43 4.05
CA ALA A 127 4.11 3.85 2.75
C ALA A 127 3.90 2.65 1.83
N PHE A 128 2.91 2.78 0.96
CA PHE A 128 2.69 1.89 -0.17
C PHE A 128 3.26 2.56 -1.41
N PHE A 129 4.15 1.87 -2.12
CA PHE A 129 4.74 2.39 -3.34
C PHE A 129 3.73 2.33 -4.47
N ILE A 130 3.44 3.46 -5.11
CA ILE A 130 2.45 3.53 -6.19
C ILE A 130 3.15 3.38 -7.53
N ARG A 131 4.09 4.29 -7.83
CA ARG A 131 4.81 4.35 -9.12
C ARG A 131 5.95 5.36 -9.10
N LEU A 132 6.74 5.35 -10.17
CA LEU A 132 7.63 6.46 -10.53
C LEU A 132 7.01 7.35 -11.61
N THR A 133 7.50 8.58 -11.72
CA THR A 133 7.20 9.45 -12.86
C THR A 133 7.62 8.80 -14.18
N GLU A 134 6.71 8.82 -15.16
CA GLU A 134 6.92 8.17 -16.46
C GLU A 134 8.01 8.84 -17.31
N GLU A 135 8.28 10.14 -17.08
CA GLU A 135 9.21 10.91 -17.89
C GLU A 135 10.67 10.54 -17.65
N ASP A 136 11.07 10.46 -16.38
CA ASP A 136 12.49 10.35 -15.99
C ASP A 136 12.73 9.47 -14.76
N MET A 137 11.67 8.88 -14.18
CA MET A 137 11.74 8.09 -12.95
C MET A 137 12.40 8.82 -11.76
N SER A 138 12.42 10.16 -11.77
CA SER A 138 13.08 10.96 -10.73
C SER A 138 12.23 11.18 -9.49
N ILE A 139 10.92 10.89 -9.57
CA ILE A 139 9.99 11.07 -8.46
C ILE A 139 9.24 9.76 -8.22
N ALA A 140 9.25 9.32 -6.97
CA ALA A 140 8.40 8.24 -6.47
C ALA A 140 7.11 8.81 -5.86
N GLU A 141 5.99 8.29 -6.30
CA GLU A 141 4.67 8.53 -5.72
C GLU A 141 4.35 7.40 -4.72
N VAL A 142 3.98 7.77 -3.50
CA VAL A 142 3.70 6.83 -2.42
C VAL A 142 2.42 7.21 -1.66
N PHE A 143 1.78 6.22 -1.05
CA PHE A 143 0.61 6.42 -0.18
C PHE A 143 0.95 6.11 1.28
N LEU A 144 0.83 7.08 2.18
CA LEU A 144 1.10 6.92 3.61
C LEU A 144 -0.01 6.12 4.28
N VAL A 145 0.23 4.84 4.55
CA VAL A 145 -0.82 3.87 4.90
C VAL A 145 -1.51 4.16 6.25
N ASP A 146 -0.84 4.89 7.12
CA ASP A 146 -1.33 5.25 8.45
C ASP A 146 -2.14 6.56 8.49
N ILE A 147 -1.95 7.41 7.47
CA ILE A 147 -2.47 8.78 7.46
C ILE A 147 -3.55 8.93 6.39
N GLY A 148 -3.38 8.25 5.26
CA GLY A 148 -4.28 8.35 4.11
C GLY A 148 -3.88 9.39 3.08
N GLU A 149 -2.64 9.87 3.12
CA GLU A 149 -2.13 10.92 2.23
C GLU A 149 -1.24 10.35 1.13
N THR A 150 -1.32 10.91 -0.07
CA THR A 150 -0.38 10.61 -1.17
C THR A 150 0.72 11.65 -1.21
N CYS A 151 1.97 11.19 -1.20
CA CYS A 151 3.15 12.04 -1.21
C CYS A 151 4.08 11.70 -2.38
N CYS A 152 4.93 12.66 -2.73
CA CYS A 152 5.97 12.49 -3.74
C CYS A 152 7.34 12.75 -3.10
N ALA A 153 8.34 11.93 -3.43
CA ALA A 153 9.73 12.20 -3.08
C ALA A 153 10.67 11.95 -4.26
N PRO A 154 11.80 12.69 -4.30
CA PRO A 154 12.86 12.37 -5.25
C PRO A 154 13.44 10.98 -4.95
N THR A 155 13.77 10.27 -6.03
CA THR A 155 14.37 8.93 -6.01
C THR A 155 15.85 8.96 -5.68
#